data_AF-A0A2P0QMY5-F1
#
_entry.id   AF-A0A2P0QMY5-F1
#
_cell.length_a   1.000
_cell.length_b   1.000
_cell.length_c   1.000
_cell.angle_alpha   90.00
_cell.angle_beta   90.00
_cell.angle_gamma   90.00
#
_symmetry.space_group_name_H-M   'P 1'
#
loop_
_entity.id
_entity.type
_entity.pdbx_description
1 polymer ?
#
loop_
_entity_poly.entity_id
_entity_poly.type
_entity_poly.pdbx_seq_one_letter_code
_entity_poly.pdbx_strand_id
1 'polypeptide(L)'
;SPSVRRLIHENTLDPSLIKGSGKDGRLTKTDVLEHLSKNASSDENSLNITQVKKTEPTVTAATPALTTNIRPEQRVAMTRLRVKVAERLLQAQQNAAMLTTFNEVNMQN
;
A
#
# COMPACT_ATOMS: atom_id res chain seq x y z
N SER A 1 17.45 0.33 -12.83
CA SER A 1 17.26 -0.67 -11.76
C SER A 1 15.77 -0.81 -11.46
N PRO A 2 15.23 -2.03 -11.27
CA PRO A 2 13.81 -2.24 -10.97
C PRO A 2 13.31 -1.45 -9.74
N SER A 3 14.16 -1.32 -8.70
CA SER A 3 13.81 -0.62 -7.47
C SER A 3 13.62 0.89 -7.67
N VAL A 4 14.46 1.51 -8.50
CA VAL A 4 14.35 2.94 -8.85
C VAL A 4 13.08 3.21 -9.65
N ARG A 5 12.73 2.31 -10.59
CA ARG A 5 11.48 2.42 -11.37
C ARG A 5 10.27 2.36 -10.45
N ARG A 6 10.24 1.44 -9.48
CA ARG A 6 9.17 1.34 -8.49
C ARG A 6 9.00 2.63 -7.66
N LEU A 7 10.10 3.20 -7.16
CA LEU A 7 10.08 4.45 -6.38
C LEU A 7 9.56 5.65 -7.17
N ILE A 8 9.93 5.77 -8.45
CA ILE A 8 9.44 6.83 -9.34
C ILE A 8 7.93 6.70 -9.57
N HIS A 9 7.42 5.48 -9.75
CA HIS A 9 5.98 5.25 -9.95
C HIS A 9 5.18 5.49 -8.66
N GLU A 10 5.69 5.07 -7.51
CA GLU A 10 5.02 5.27 -6.21
C GLU A 10 4.93 6.75 -5.82
N ASN A 11 5.90 7.57 -6.21
CA ASN A 11 5.95 9.00 -5.91
C ASN A 11 5.54 9.88 -7.11
N THR A 12 4.99 9.29 -8.18
CA THR A 12 4.53 9.99 -9.39
C THR A 12 5.53 11.01 -9.94
N LEU A 13 6.83 10.67 -9.91
CA LEU A 13 7.90 11.56 -10.37
C LEU A 13 8.14 11.39 -11.88
N ASP A 14 8.50 12.47 -12.56
CA ASP A 14 8.95 12.40 -13.95
C ASP A 14 10.46 12.05 -14.00
N PRO A 15 10.85 10.93 -14.63
CA PRO A 15 12.26 10.53 -14.75
C PRO A 15 13.12 11.52 -15.56
N SER A 16 12.52 12.42 -16.34
CA SER A 16 13.22 13.41 -17.16
C SER A 16 13.79 14.56 -16.35
N LEU A 17 13.19 14.85 -15.18
CA LEU A 17 13.59 15.96 -14.31
C LEU A 17 14.71 15.59 -13.32
N ILE A 18 14.97 14.29 -13.14
CA ILE A 18 15.95 13.78 -12.19
C ILE A 18 17.29 13.59 -12.91
N LYS A 19 18.35 14.24 -12.43
CA LYS A 19 19.71 14.05 -12.95
C LYS A 19 20.27 12.71 -12.48
N GLY A 20 20.58 11.81 -13.41
CA GLY A 20 21.18 10.51 -13.10
C GLY A 20 22.69 10.61 -12.88
N SER A 21 23.15 10.24 -11.68
CA SER A 21 24.58 10.24 -11.32
C SER A 21 25.27 8.88 -11.61
N GLY A 22 24.51 7.85 -11.96
CA GLY A 22 25.06 6.52 -12.22
C GLY A 22 25.86 6.41 -13.52
N LYS A 23 26.62 5.32 -13.67
CA LYS A 23 27.31 4.97 -14.92
C LYS A 23 26.34 5.00 -16.11
N ASP A 24 26.76 5.60 -17.22
CA ASP A 24 25.93 5.86 -18.42
C ASP A 24 24.69 6.76 -18.17
N GLY A 25 24.72 7.64 -17.16
CA GLY A 25 23.58 8.52 -16.85
C GLY A 25 22.39 7.81 -16.22
N ARG A 26 22.59 6.63 -15.64
CA ARG A 26 21.52 5.84 -15.00
C ARG A 26 21.07 6.48 -13.69
N LEU A 27 19.76 6.53 -13.48
CA LEU A 27 19.16 6.96 -12.22
C LEU A 27 19.49 5.97 -11.08
N THR A 28 20.04 6.50 -10.00
CA THR A 28 20.32 5.75 -8.77
C THR A 28 19.28 6.03 -7.69
N LYS A 29 19.29 5.24 -6.60
CA LYS A 29 18.36 5.43 -5.49
C LYS A 29 18.62 6.76 -4.74
N THR A 30 19.88 7.18 -4.66
CA THR A 30 20.27 8.44 -4.03
C THR A 30 19.71 9.64 -4.79
N ASP A 31 19.80 9.64 -6.13
CA ASP A 31 19.28 10.74 -6.97
C ASP A 31 17.77 10.96 -6.76
N VAL A 32 16.99 9.88 -6.64
CA VAL A 32 15.54 9.96 -6.42
C VAL A 32 15.21 10.45 -5.01
N LEU A 33 15.97 10.02 -4.00
CA LEU A 33 15.78 10.46 -2.62
C LEU A 33 16.17 11.93 -2.42
N GLU A 34 17.25 12.39 -3.06
CA GLU A 34 17.66 13.79 -3.05
C GLU A 34 16.65 14.69 -3.75
N HIS A 35 16.07 14.24 -4.87
CA HIS A 35 14.98 14.97 -5.51
C HIS A 35 13.75 15.06 -4.60
N LEU A 36 13.43 13.99 -3.85
CA LEU A 36 12.30 13.96 -2.92
C LEU A 36 12.52 14.88 -1.70
N SER A 37 13.74 14.88 -1.13
CA SER A 37 14.08 15.77 0.00
C SER A 37 14.14 17.24 -0.42
N LYS A 38 14.62 17.52 -1.64
CA LYS A 38 14.66 18.87 -2.21
C LYS A 38 13.26 19.41 -2.52
N ASN A 39 12.36 18.57 -3.02
CA ASN A 39 10.97 18.99 -3.27
C ASN A 39 10.22 19.24 -1.96
N ALA A 40 10.48 18.44 -0.92
CA ALA A 40 9.94 18.65 0.42
C ALA A 40 10.47 19.93 1.12
N SER A 41 11.53 20.54 0.60
CA SER A 41 12.09 21.80 1.11
C SER A 41 11.77 23.02 0.24
N SER A 42 10.90 22.87 -0.76
CA SER A 42 10.40 23.96 -1.61
C SER A 42 8.92 24.32 -1.45
N ASP A 43 8.17 23.66 -0.54
CA ASP A 43 6.74 23.91 -0.30
C ASP A 43 6.47 25.05 0.73
N GLU A 44 7.13 26.20 0.56
CA GLU A 44 6.79 27.46 1.26
C GLU A 44 6.79 28.67 0.31
N ASN A 45 6.26 28.51 -0.91
CA ASN A 45 5.83 29.68 -1.70
C ASN A 45 4.84 29.36 -2.84
N SER A 46 3.53 29.38 -2.53
CA SER A 46 2.54 30.21 -3.25
C SER A 46 1.10 29.80 -2.91
N LEU A 47 0.46 30.63 -2.08
CA LEU A 47 -0.99 30.76 -2.00
C LEU A 47 -1.48 31.57 -3.21
N ASN A 48 -2.35 31.01 -4.08
CA ASN A 48 -3.61 31.67 -4.49
C ASN A 48 -4.51 30.85 -5.46
N ILE A 49 -5.61 30.33 -4.89
CA ILE A 49 -7.05 30.38 -5.27
C ILE A 49 -7.49 30.30 -6.75
N THR A 50 -8.43 29.37 -7.01
CA THR A 50 -9.72 29.44 -7.80
C THR A 50 -9.99 28.03 -8.38
N GLN A 51 -11.12 27.29 -8.23
CA GLN A 51 -12.54 27.57 -8.01
C GLN A 51 -13.29 26.28 -7.58
N VAL A 52 -14.40 26.45 -6.87
CA VAL A 52 -15.37 25.43 -6.42
C VAL A 52 -16.54 25.33 -7.41
N LYS A 53 -16.98 24.13 -7.85
CA LYS A 53 -18.43 23.79 -8.01
C LYS A 53 -18.75 22.29 -8.23
N LYS A 54 -19.37 21.73 -7.18
CA LYS A 54 -20.30 20.59 -6.99
C LYS A 54 -21.18 20.12 -8.19
N THR A 55 -21.32 18.80 -8.39
CA THR A 55 -22.57 17.98 -8.19
C THR A 55 -22.38 16.46 -8.49
N GLU A 56 -22.54 15.65 -7.43
CA GLU A 56 -23.08 14.27 -7.29
C GLU A 56 -22.52 13.02 -8.04
N PRO A 57 -22.33 11.92 -7.28
CA PRO A 57 -23.03 10.68 -7.60
C PRO A 57 -23.88 10.15 -6.42
N THR A 58 -25.05 9.64 -6.79
CA THR A 58 -26.14 9.16 -5.96
C THR A 58 -25.83 7.81 -5.30
N VAL A 59 -26.22 7.74 -4.03
CA VAL A 59 -26.27 6.65 -3.04
C VAL A 59 -26.76 5.28 -3.54
N THR A 60 -26.28 4.19 -2.91
CA THR A 60 -27.13 3.26 -2.12
C THR A 60 -26.28 2.38 -1.21
N ALA A 61 -26.62 2.42 0.08
CA ALA A 61 -25.98 1.78 1.21
C ALA A 61 -26.55 0.38 1.50
N ALA A 62 -25.74 -0.46 2.15
CA ALA A 62 -26.22 -1.45 3.11
C ALA A 62 -25.12 -1.68 4.17
N THR A 63 -25.22 -0.90 5.24
CA THR A 63 -24.54 -1.09 6.52
C THR A 63 -25.39 -2.02 7.39
N PRO A 64 -24.78 -2.71 8.36
CA PRO A 64 -25.20 -2.46 9.73
C PRO A 64 -23.99 -1.98 10.52
N ALA A 65 -24.04 -0.73 10.96
CA ALA A 65 -23.10 -0.15 11.90
C ALA A 65 -23.64 -0.41 13.30
N LEU A 66 -22.83 -1.02 14.17
CA LEU A 66 -23.03 -1.00 15.62
C LEU A 66 -21.69 -1.34 16.33
N THR A 67 -20.68 -0.50 16.18
CA THR A 67 -19.67 -0.28 17.22
C THR A 67 -19.13 1.14 17.11
N THR A 68 -19.25 1.89 18.19
CA THR A 68 -18.62 3.20 18.42
C THR A 68 -17.10 3.02 18.42
N ASN A 69 -16.48 2.90 17.25
CA ASN A 69 -15.03 2.83 17.13
C ASN A 69 -14.48 4.25 17.11
N ILE A 70 -13.91 4.65 18.26
CA ILE A 70 -13.16 5.89 18.48
C ILE A 70 -11.90 5.96 17.58
N ARG A 71 -11.60 4.90 16.82
CA ARG A 71 -10.49 4.81 15.87
C ARG A 71 -11.03 4.70 14.44
N PRO A 72 -10.51 5.49 13.48
CA PRO A 72 -10.92 5.39 12.09
C PRO A 72 -10.49 4.04 11.52
N GLU A 73 -11.44 3.33 10.92
CA GLU A 73 -11.19 2.09 10.18
C GLU A 73 -11.02 2.40 8.69
N GLN A 74 -10.00 1.82 8.07
CA GLN A 74 -9.77 1.91 6.63
C GLN A 74 -9.78 0.51 6.01
N ARG A 75 -10.63 0.33 5.00
CA ARG A 75 -10.62 -0.88 4.19
C ARG A 75 -9.47 -0.80 3.19
N VAL A 76 -8.58 -1.78 3.22
CA VAL A 76 -7.43 -1.90 2.32
C VAL A 76 -7.59 -3.14 1.46
N ALA A 77 -7.31 -3.02 0.16
CA ALA A 77 -7.37 -4.15 -0.76
C ALA A 77 -6.31 -5.21 -0.41
N MET A 78 -6.67 -6.48 -0.58
CA MET A 78 -5.74 -7.60 -0.37
C MET A 78 -4.61 -7.56 -1.41
N THR A 79 -3.39 -7.88 -0.97
CA THR A 79 -2.27 -8.11 -1.91
C THR A 79 -2.46 -9.43 -2.66
N ARG A 80 -1.92 -9.54 -3.87
CA ARG A 80 -2.03 -10.76 -4.70
C ARG A 80 -1.60 -12.05 -3.98
N LEU A 81 -0.53 -12.00 -3.20
CA LEU A 81 -0.07 -13.14 -2.42
C LEU A 81 -1.09 -13.51 -1.33
N ARG A 82 -1.62 -12.52 -0.61
CA ARG A 82 -2.60 -12.75 0.45
C ARG A 82 -3.90 -13.34 -0.11
N VAL A 83 -4.37 -12.86 -1.26
CA VAL A 83 -5.54 -13.44 -1.96
C VAL A 83 -5.31 -14.92 -2.26
N LYS A 84 -4.19 -15.27 -2.90
CA LYS A 84 -3.90 -16.67 -3.25
C LYS A 84 -3.76 -17.58 -2.02
N VAL A 85 -3.14 -17.09 -0.95
CA VAL A 85 -3.03 -17.85 0.31
C VAL A 85 -4.44 -18.09 0.89
N ALA A 86 -5.28 -17.05 0.92
CA ALA A 86 -6.64 -17.18 1.43
C ALA A 86 -7.48 -18.16 0.60
N GLU A 87 -7.41 -18.09 -0.74
CA GLU A 87 -8.08 -19.04 -1.64
C GLU A 87 -7.66 -20.49 -1.35
N ARG A 88 -6.36 -20.74 -1.19
CA ARG A 88 -5.82 -22.08 -0.91
C ARG A 88 -6.21 -22.59 0.48
N LEU A 89 -6.20 -21.73 1.50
CA LEU A 89 -6.65 -22.09 2.84
C LEU A 89 -8.14 -22.43 2.85
N LEU A 90 -8.96 -21.64 2.18
CA LEU A 90 -10.40 -21.90 2.07
C LEU A 90 -10.67 -23.22 1.32
N GLN A 91 -9.98 -23.46 0.21
CA GLN A 91 -10.10 -24.70 -0.54
C GLN A 91 -9.70 -25.92 0.32
N ALA A 92 -8.61 -25.82 1.10
CA ALA A 92 -8.16 -26.89 1.97
C ALA A 92 -9.20 -27.22 3.07
N GLN A 93 -9.80 -26.19 3.66
CA GLN A 93 -10.87 -26.35 4.67
C GLN A 93 -12.13 -26.99 4.09
N GLN A 94 -12.51 -26.65 2.86
CA GLN A 94 -13.72 -27.19 2.23
C GLN A 94 -13.54 -28.63 1.73
N ASN A 95 -12.34 -28.98 1.24
CA ASN A 95 -12.08 -30.27 0.60
C ASN A 95 -11.64 -31.36 1.59
N ALA A 96 -10.95 -31.00 2.68
CA ALA A 96 -10.38 -31.97 3.62
C ALA A 96 -11.03 -31.85 5.00
N ALA A 97 -11.45 -32.97 5.57
CA ALA A 97 -11.82 -33.05 6.98
C ALA A 97 -10.55 -32.99 7.84
N MET A 98 -10.30 -31.83 8.46
CA MET A 98 -9.16 -31.63 9.36
C MET A 98 -9.50 -32.19 10.74
N LEU A 99 -8.88 -33.30 11.12
CA LEU A 99 -9.04 -33.91 12.45
C LEU A 99 -7.83 -33.54 13.30
N THR A 100 -8.05 -32.82 14.39
CA THR A 100 -7.00 -32.48 15.35
C THR A 100 -6.92 -33.58 16.41
N THR A 101 -5.82 -34.33 16.44
CA THR A 101 -5.48 -35.20 17.57
C THR A 101 -4.54 -34.44 18.50
N PHE A 102 -4.70 -34.62 19.81
CA PHE A 102 -3.74 -34.11 20.79
C PHE A 102 -2.96 -35.30 21.37
N ASN A 103 -1.65 -35.13 21.51
CA ASN A 103 -0.77 -36.07 22.20
C ASN A 103 -0.09 -35.32 23.32
N GLU A 104 -0.24 -35.81 24.55
CA GLU A 104 0.45 -35.25 25.72
C GLU A 104 1.83 -35.90 25.84
N VAL A 105 2.86 -35.08 26.07
CA VAL A 105 4.24 -35.53 26.26
C VAL A 105 4.79 -34.88 27.52
N ASN A 106 5.25 -35.70 28.46
CA ASN A 106 5.91 -35.22 29.67
C ASN A 106 7.40 -34.97 29.37
N MET A 107 7.87 -33.75 29.60
CA MET A 107 9.25 -33.29 29.35
C MET A 107 10.08 -33.15 30.64
N GLN A 108 9.63 -33.73 31.77
CA GLN A 108 10.39 -33.70 33.02
C GLN A 108 11.61 -34.63 32.95
N ASN A 109 12.79 -34.00 32.99
CA ASN A 109 14.10 -34.59 33.28
C ASN A 109 14.64 -33.96 34.56
#